data_AF-A0A822EZ62-F1
#
_entry.id   AF-A0A822EZ62-F1
#
_cell.length_a   1.000
_cell.length_b   1.000
_cell.length_c   1.000
_cell.angle_alpha   90.00
_cell.angle_beta   90.00
_cell.angle_gamma   90.00
#
_symmetry.space_group_name_H-M   'P 1'
#
loop_
_entity.id
_entity.type
_entity.pdbx_description
1 polymer ?
#
loop_
_entity_poly.entity_id
_entity_poly.type
_entity_poly.pdbx_seq_one_letter_code
_entity_poly.pdbx_strand_id
1 'polypeptide(L)'
;ITYDYLIVAAGIEINFNRIKGAIDALDNDPQHVVSIYTRKYAANVYNALNNFRSGQAIFTFPATPIKCPGAPQKIMYLAEDLFRKNNVRDKTTVTYNTSLPVIFGVKKYAAALMEIVKER
;
A
#
# COMPACT_ATOMS: atom_id res chain seq x y z
N ILE A 1 -32.03 16.29 -15.67
CA ILE A 1 -32.28 14.89 -15.24
C ILE A 1 -33.12 14.96 -13.96
N THR A 2 -34.27 14.29 -13.91
CA THR A 2 -35.19 14.26 -12.74
C THR A 2 -35.44 12.81 -12.33
N TYR A 3 -35.79 12.59 -11.07
CA TYR A 3 -36.01 11.27 -10.48
C TYR A 3 -37.02 11.32 -9.35
N ASP A 4 -37.84 10.27 -9.19
CA ASP A 4 -38.69 10.07 -8.00
C ASP A 4 -37.87 9.59 -6.80
N TYR A 5 -36.87 8.73 -7.07
CA TYR A 5 -35.88 8.28 -6.11
C TYR A 5 -34.49 8.19 -6.75
N LEU A 6 -33.46 8.63 -6.04
CA LEU A 6 -32.07 8.54 -6.47
C LEU A 6 -31.24 7.77 -5.44
N ILE A 7 -30.51 6.75 -5.90
CA ILE A 7 -29.52 6.03 -5.11
C ILE A 7 -28.13 6.44 -5.60
N VAL A 8 -27.32 6.99 -4.69
CA VAL A 8 -25.94 7.40 -5.00
C VAL A 8 -24.97 6.37 -4.42
N ALA A 9 -24.24 5.71 -5.31
CA ALA A 9 -23.22 4.71 -4.96
C ALA A 9 -21.90 4.97 -5.73
N ALA A 10 -21.50 6.24 -5.85
CA ALA A 10 -20.36 6.67 -6.67
C ALA A 10 -18.98 6.20 -6.13
N GLY A 11 -18.92 5.69 -4.90
CA GLY A 11 -17.69 5.16 -4.31
C GLY A 11 -16.72 6.24 -3.81
N ILE A 12 -15.42 5.97 -3.92
CA ILE A 12 -14.34 6.87 -3.48
C ILE A 12 -13.38 7.15 -4.65
N GLU A 13 -12.93 8.40 -4.74
CA GLU A 13 -11.95 8.82 -5.74
C GLU A 13 -10.51 8.63 -5.22
N ILE A 14 -9.62 8.16 -6.10
CA ILE A 14 -8.18 8.06 -5.83
C ILE A 14 -7.49 9.24 -6.47
N ASN A 15 -6.83 10.06 -5.66
CA ASN A 15 -6.24 11.31 -6.14
C ASN A 15 -4.71 11.34 -5.91
N PHE A 16 -3.96 10.71 -6.81
CA PHE A 16 -2.49 10.75 -6.80
C PHE A 16 -1.94 12.13 -7.17
N ASN A 17 -2.71 13.01 -7.84
CA ASN A 17 -2.27 14.37 -8.18
C ASN A 17 -1.94 15.21 -6.94
N ARG A 18 -2.47 14.84 -5.77
CA ARG A 18 -2.16 15.51 -4.49
C ARG A 18 -0.77 15.19 -3.96
N ILE A 19 -0.08 14.20 -4.53
CA ILE A 19 1.28 13.83 -4.15
C ILE A 19 2.21 14.32 -5.27
N LYS A 20 3.04 15.32 -4.96
CA LYS A 20 3.99 15.89 -5.92
C LYS A 20 4.87 14.78 -6.51
N GLY A 21 4.85 14.65 -7.84
CA GLY A 21 5.65 13.66 -8.58
C GLY A 21 5.06 12.24 -8.65
N ALA A 22 3.93 11.95 -7.99
CA ALA A 22 3.42 10.57 -7.93
C ALA A 22 2.93 10.03 -9.27
N ILE A 23 2.19 10.81 -10.06
CA ILE A 23 1.73 10.37 -11.38
C ILE A 23 2.90 10.09 -12.30
N ASP A 24 3.88 11.00 -12.34
CA ASP A 24 5.09 10.85 -13.14
C ASP A 24 5.87 9.59 -12.76
N ALA A 25 6.12 9.37 -11.46
CA ALA A 25 6.81 8.18 -10.99
C ALA A 25 6.03 6.88 -11.24
N LEU A 26 4.70 6.88 -11.06
CA LEU A 26 3.86 5.71 -11.33
C LEU A 26 3.78 5.35 -12.82
N ASP A 27 3.87 6.36 -13.70
CA ASP A 27 3.81 6.18 -15.15
C ASP A 27 5.19 5.84 -15.75
N ASN A 28 6.27 6.43 -15.23
CA ASN A 28 7.60 6.39 -15.84
C ASN A 28 8.65 5.59 -15.03
N ASP A 29 8.39 5.28 -13.76
CA ASP A 29 9.27 4.46 -12.92
C ASP A 29 8.51 3.32 -12.18
N PRO A 30 7.86 2.42 -12.93
CA PRO A 30 7.05 1.34 -12.36
C PRO A 30 7.89 0.25 -11.66
N GLN A 31 9.21 0.36 -11.66
CA GLN A 31 10.11 -0.56 -10.94
C GLN A 31 10.30 -0.13 -9.48
N HIS A 32 10.27 1.18 -9.19
CA HIS A 32 10.50 1.70 -7.84
C HIS A 32 9.23 2.28 -7.21
N VAL A 33 8.28 2.78 -8.01
CA VAL A 33 7.04 3.39 -7.51
C VAL A 33 5.83 2.67 -8.10
N VAL A 34 5.06 2.02 -7.23
CA VAL A 34 3.88 1.23 -7.61
C VAL A 34 2.71 1.47 -6.66
N SER A 35 1.50 1.16 -7.11
CA SER A 35 0.29 1.25 -6.27
C SER A 35 -0.70 0.14 -6.56
N ILE A 36 -1.30 -0.42 -5.50
CA ILE A 36 -2.35 -1.45 -5.58
C ILE A 36 -3.76 -0.88 -5.80
N TYR A 37 -3.93 0.45 -5.81
CA TYR A 37 -5.25 1.08 -5.68
C TYR A 37 -6.00 1.30 -7.00
N THR A 38 -5.29 1.27 -8.13
CA THR A 38 -5.88 1.37 -9.48
C THR A 38 -5.47 0.17 -10.31
N ARG A 39 -6.33 -0.23 -11.26
CA ARG A 39 -6.04 -1.32 -12.19
C ARG A 39 -4.76 -1.07 -13.01
N LYS A 40 -4.56 0.18 -13.45
CA LYS A 40 -3.37 0.60 -14.22
C LYS A 40 -2.07 0.29 -13.48
N TYR A 41 -1.98 0.67 -12.20
CA TYR A 41 -0.73 0.57 -11.43
C TYR A 41 -0.55 -0.78 -10.73
N ALA A 42 -1.65 -1.46 -10.38
CA ALA A 42 -1.59 -2.74 -9.68
C ALA A 42 -0.87 -3.84 -10.49
N ALA A 43 -0.92 -3.76 -11.83
CA ALA A 43 -0.24 -4.71 -12.72
C ALA A 43 1.29 -4.73 -12.54
N ASN A 44 1.89 -3.62 -12.10
CA ASN A 44 3.34 -3.49 -11.94
C ASN A 44 3.84 -3.96 -10.56
N VAL A 45 2.95 -4.07 -9.57
CA VAL A 45 3.31 -4.30 -8.16
C VAL A 45 4.09 -5.60 -7.97
N TYR A 46 3.60 -6.70 -8.54
CA TYR A 46 4.27 -8.00 -8.37
C TYR A 46 5.68 -7.99 -8.97
N ASN A 47 5.83 -7.45 -10.19
CA ASN A 47 7.13 -7.40 -10.86
C ASN A 47 8.12 -6.51 -10.11
N ALA A 48 7.69 -5.34 -9.62
CA ALA A 48 8.53 -4.46 -8.81
C ALA A 48 9.03 -5.16 -7.54
N LEU A 49 8.14 -5.82 -6.80
CA LEU A 49 8.51 -6.52 -5.57
C LEU A 49 9.38 -7.76 -5.86
N ASN A 50 9.10 -8.52 -6.92
CA ASN A 50 9.87 -9.71 -7.27
C ASN A 50 11.27 -9.37 -7.78
N ASN A 51 11.43 -8.21 -8.42
CA ASN A 51 12.71 -7.73 -8.94
C ASN A 51 13.50 -6.89 -7.92
N PHE A 52 12.92 -6.58 -6.77
CA PHE A 52 13.63 -5.91 -5.67
C PHE A 52 14.82 -6.75 -5.19
N ARG A 53 15.97 -6.11 -4.93
CA ARG A 53 17.23 -6.80 -4.55
C ARG A 53 17.83 -6.34 -3.22
N SER A 54 17.64 -5.08 -2.86
CA SER A 54 18.13 -4.50 -1.60
C SER A 54 17.62 -3.08 -1.44
N GLY A 55 17.76 -2.53 -0.22
CA GLY A 55 17.50 -1.12 0.08
C GLY A 55 16.24 -0.91 0.92
N GLN A 56 15.56 0.21 0.69
CA GLN A 56 14.38 0.62 1.45
C GLN A 56 13.09 0.25 0.71
N ALA A 57 12.27 -0.59 1.31
CA ALA A 57 10.91 -0.89 0.85
C ALA A 57 9.91 -0.08 1.70
N ILE A 58 9.41 1.02 1.14
CA ILE A 58 8.54 1.97 1.85
C ILE A 58 7.09 1.76 1.43
N PHE A 59 6.22 1.53 2.41
CA PHE A 59 4.77 1.40 2.26
C PHE A 59 4.10 2.58 2.96
N THR A 60 3.02 3.11 2.40
CA THR A 60 2.43 4.37 2.89
C THR A 60 0.94 4.25 3.16
N PHE A 61 0.44 5.09 4.06
CA PHE A 61 -0.99 5.27 4.31
C PHE A 61 -1.31 6.78 4.36
N PRO A 62 -2.27 7.28 3.59
CA PRO A 62 -2.52 8.72 3.47
C PRO A 62 -3.25 9.31 4.69
N ALA A 63 -3.18 10.63 4.86
CA ALA A 63 -3.95 11.38 5.85
C ALA A 63 -5.42 11.62 5.42
N THR A 64 -6.01 10.73 4.64
CA THR A 64 -7.39 10.84 4.12
C THR A 64 -8.15 9.53 4.35
N PRO A 65 -9.50 9.55 4.30
CA PRO A 65 -10.27 8.32 4.17
C PRO A 65 -9.79 7.48 2.98
N ILE A 66 -9.88 6.16 3.11
CA ILE A 66 -9.41 5.21 2.08
C ILE A 66 -10.33 4.00 2.02
N LYS A 67 -10.49 3.40 0.83
CA LYS A 67 -11.11 2.08 0.69
C LYS A 67 -10.18 0.99 1.24
N CYS A 68 -10.72 0.11 2.07
CA CYS A 68 -9.99 -1.01 2.69
C CYS A 68 -8.67 -0.57 3.37
N PRO A 69 -8.72 0.04 4.57
CA PRO A 69 -7.53 0.56 5.28
C PRO A 69 -6.49 -0.50 5.66
N GLY A 70 -6.84 -1.79 5.61
CA GLY A 70 -5.85 -2.87 5.78
C GLY A 70 -5.01 -3.16 4.53
N ALA A 71 -5.39 -2.69 3.34
CA ALA A 71 -4.67 -3.01 2.10
C ALA A 71 -3.21 -2.51 2.04
N PRO A 72 -2.85 -1.31 2.54
CA PRO A 72 -1.47 -0.82 2.49
C PRO A 72 -0.50 -1.66 3.32
N GLN A 73 -0.94 -2.16 4.48
CA GLN A 73 -0.14 -3.08 5.30
C GLN A 73 -0.19 -4.53 4.78
N LYS A 74 -1.30 -4.98 4.16
CA LYS A 74 -1.36 -6.31 3.52
C LYS A 74 -0.26 -6.48 2.47
N ILE A 75 -0.09 -5.49 1.59
CA ILE A 75 0.95 -5.56 0.56
C ILE A 75 2.36 -5.49 1.16
N MET A 76 2.55 -4.76 2.27
CA MET A 76 3.80 -4.77 3.02
C MET A 76 4.14 -6.17 3.53
N TYR A 77 3.20 -6.85 4.20
CA TYR A 77 3.45 -8.20 4.73
C TYR A 77 3.73 -9.22 3.62
N LEU A 78 3.07 -9.09 2.45
CA LEU A 78 3.32 -9.93 1.28
C LEU A 78 4.69 -9.65 0.66
N ALA A 79 5.09 -8.38 0.58
CA ALA A 79 6.42 -7.99 0.11
C ALA A 79 7.51 -8.54 1.03
N GLU A 80 7.34 -8.42 2.35
CA GLU A 80 8.31 -8.91 3.33
C GLU A 80 8.45 -10.44 3.26
N ASP A 81 7.36 -11.17 3.07
CA ASP A 81 7.40 -12.62 2.79
C ASP A 81 8.11 -12.95 1.46
N LEU A 82 7.86 -12.17 0.40
CA LEU A 82 8.53 -12.33 -0.89
C LEU A 82 10.04 -12.04 -0.79
N PHE A 83 10.45 -11.04 -0.01
CA PHE A 83 11.86 -10.72 0.21
C PHE A 83 12.60 -11.85 0.93
N ARG A 84 11.93 -12.54 1.88
CA ARG A 84 12.46 -13.76 2.50
C ARG A 84 12.60 -14.88 1.49
N LYS A 85 11.57 -15.16 0.69
CA LYS A 85 11.60 -16.18 -0.38
C LYS A 85 12.70 -15.94 -1.42
N ASN A 86 12.96 -14.68 -1.74
CA ASN A 86 13.97 -14.29 -2.71
C ASN A 86 15.37 -14.11 -2.10
N ASN A 87 15.56 -14.41 -0.81
CA ASN A 87 16.85 -14.27 -0.10
C ASN A 87 17.45 -12.85 -0.18
N VAL A 88 16.59 -11.82 -0.08
CA VAL A 88 17.00 -10.40 -0.07
C VAL A 88 16.58 -9.66 1.21
N ARG A 89 15.88 -10.33 2.12
CA ARG A 89 15.34 -9.73 3.36
C ARG A 89 16.44 -9.13 4.25
N ASP A 90 17.60 -9.78 4.34
CA ASP A 90 18.79 -9.34 5.08
C ASP A 90 19.34 -8.00 4.59
N LYS A 91 19.14 -7.68 3.31
CA LYS A 91 19.58 -6.44 2.65
C LYS A 91 18.46 -5.42 2.51
N THR A 92 17.32 -5.67 3.14
CA THR A 92 16.10 -4.86 2.99
C THR A 92 15.69 -4.26 4.32
N THR A 93 15.38 -2.96 4.31
CA THR A 93 14.63 -2.31 5.39
C THR A 93 13.20 -2.09 4.94
N VAL A 94 12.24 -2.65 5.69
CA VAL A 94 10.81 -2.48 5.43
C VAL A 94 10.27 -1.41 6.36
N THR A 95 9.65 -0.38 5.79
CA THR A 95 9.11 0.75 6.57
C THR A 95 7.66 1.01 6.18
N TYR A 96 6.78 1.17 7.18
CA TYR A 96 5.39 1.57 6.97
C TYR A 96 5.12 2.97 7.51
N ASN A 97 5.07 3.95 6.61
CA ASN A 97 4.80 5.34 6.93
C ASN A 97 3.30 5.60 6.89
N THR A 98 2.65 5.48 8.04
CA THR A 98 1.22 5.72 8.19
C THR A 98 0.91 7.08 8.82
N SER A 99 -0.13 7.75 8.33
CA SER A 99 -0.68 8.95 8.98
C SER A 99 -1.55 8.63 10.20
N LEU A 100 -1.80 7.36 10.51
CA LEU A 100 -2.61 6.95 11.66
C LEU A 100 -1.73 6.72 12.91
N PRO A 101 -2.25 6.97 14.12
CA PRO A 101 -1.52 6.72 15.37
C PRO A 101 -1.48 5.24 15.78
N VAL A 102 -2.21 4.37 15.08
CA VAL A 102 -2.33 2.94 15.38
C VAL A 102 -2.28 2.10 14.10
N ILE A 103 -1.74 0.88 14.20
CA ILE A 103 -1.63 -0.04 13.06
C ILE A 103 -3.00 -0.51 12.54
N PHE A 104 -4.00 -0.57 13.41
CA PHE A 104 -5.37 -0.95 13.06
C PHE A 104 -6.39 -0.39 14.06
N GLY A 105 -7.60 -0.06 13.59
CA GLY A 105 -8.63 0.60 14.41
C GLY A 105 -9.30 -0.29 15.47
N VAL A 106 -9.11 -1.61 15.39
CA VAL A 106 -9.70 -2.58 16.32
C VAL A 106 -8.60 -3.25 17.14
N LYS A 107 -8.62 -3.05 18.46
CA LYS A 107 -7.55 -3.45 19.40
C LYS A 107 -7.12 -4.92 19.27
N LYS A 108 -8.07 -5.85 19.17
CA LYS A 108 -7.79 -7.29 19.02
C LYS A 108 -6.86 -7.58 17.83
N TYR A 109 -7.14 -6.96 16.69
CA TYR A 109 -6.34 -7.16 15.47
C TYR A 109 -5.08 -6.31 15.48
N ALA A 110 -5.12 -5.10 16.05
CA ALA A 110 -3.94 -4.27 16.23
C ALA A 110 -2.86 -5.00 17.04
N ALA A 111 -3.23 -5.66 18.14
CA ALA A 111 -2.31 -6.46 18.94
C ALA A 111 -1.66 -7.59 18.12
N ALA A 112 -2.46 -8.38 17.40
CA ALA A 112 -1.95 -9.46 16.55
C ALA A 112 -1.01 -8.95 15.45
N LEU A 113 -1.34 -7.82 14.82
CA LEU A 113 -0.51 -7.19 13.80
C LEU A 113 0.81 -6.66 14.36
N MET A 114 0.80 -6.11 15.58
CA MET A 114 2.04 -5.66 16.24
C MET A 114 2.97 -6.81 16.58
N GLU A 115 2.47 -7.99 16.92
CA GLU A 115 3.33 -9.17 17.10
C GLU A 115 4.00 -9.58 15.78
N ILE A 116 3.26 -9.58 14.67
CA ILE A 116 3.83 -9.83 13.33
C ILE A 116 4.91 -8.79 12.98
N VAL A 117 4.69 -7.51 13.32
CA VAL A 117 5.64 -6.42 13.08
C VAL A 117 6.91 -6.55 13.94
N LYS A 118 6.83 -7.13 15.14
CA LYS A 118 8.02 -7.38 15.98
C LYS A 118 8.79 -8.62 15.54
N GLU A 119 8.09 -9.64 15.06
CA GLU A 119 8.68 -10.92 14.65
C GLU A 119 9.50 -10.79 13.35
N ARG A 120 9.10 -9.89 12.45
CA ARG A 120 9.60 -9.79 11.07
C ARG A 120 10.33 -8.50 10.79
#